data_AF-A0AAQ4CS89-F1
#
_entry.id   AF-A0AAQ4CS89-F1
#
_cell.length_a   1.000
_cell.length_b   1.000
_cell.length_c   1.000
_cell.angle_alpha   90.00
_cell.angle_beta   90.00
_cell.angle_gamma   90.00
#
_symmetry.space_group_name_H-M   'P 1'
#
loop_
_entity.id
_entity.type
_entity.pdbx_description
1 polymer ?
#
loop_
_entity_poly.entity_id
_entity_poly.type
_entity_poly.pdbx_seq_one_letter_code
_entity_poly.pdbx_strand_id
1 'polypeptide(L)'
;MLNKNVLWFLGGLLAGVGYIFGVFYLILSRKDSSKWLGLMFLLGPFGSLILYIMFRNKDIATISLYLLYGFILWVPIALILGINPFYQIFGYVHGWLGI
;
A
#
# COMPACT_ATOMS: atom_id res chain seq x y z
N MET A 1 1.28 -17.57 14.26
CA MET A 1 1.78 -16.31 13.65
C MET A 1 1.35 -16.28 12.19
N LEU A 2 0.60 -15.28 11.75
CA LEU A 2 0.27 -15.12 10.33
C LEU A 2 1.54 -14.79 9.53
N ASN A 3 1.68 -15.37 8.34
CA ASN A 3 2.80 -15.09 7.44
C ASN A 3 2.80 -13.60 7.07
N LYS A 4 3.95 -12.94 7.19
CA LYS A 4 4.13 -11.52 6.87
C LYS A 4 3.63 -11.15 5.47
N ASN A 5 3.78 -12.05 4.50
CA ASN A 5 3.28 -11.85 3.14
C ASN A 5 1.75 -11.77 3.09
N VAL A 6 1.07 -12.62 3.88
CA VAL A 6 -0.39 -12.60 4.01
C VAL A 6 -0.85 -11.30 4.65
N LEU A 7 -0.14 -10.80 5.67
CA LEU A 7 -0.45 -9.51 6.29
C LEU A 7 -0.35 -8.34 5.31
N TRP A 8 0.70 -8.31 4.47
CA TRP A 8 0.83 -7.27 3.44
C TRP A 8 -0.24 -7.37 2.36
N PHE A 9 -0.59 -8.59 1.97
CA PHE A 9 -1.65 -8.81 1.00
C PHE A 9 -3.01 -8.35 1.52
N LEU A 10 -3.36 -8.72 2.76
CA LEU A 10 -4.57 -8.24 3.44
C LEU A 10 -4.54 -6.72 3.63
N GLY A 11 -3.36 -6.14 3.93
CA GLY A 11 -3.17 -4.69 3.94
C GLY A 11 -3.51 -4.06 2.59
N GLY A 12 -3.05 -4.65 1.48
CA GLY A 12 -3.38 -4.19 0.13
C GLY A 12 -4.88 -4.26 -0.16
N LEU A 13 -5.56 -5.32 0.29
CA LEU A 13 -7.02 -5.46 0.18
C LEU A 13 -7.79 -4.37 0.95
N LEU A 14 -7.23 -3.88 2.05
CA LEU A 14 -7.75 -2.75 2.82
C LEU A 14 -7.33 -1.38 2.23
N ALA A 15 -6.68 -1.40 1.06
CA ALA A 15 -6.17 -0.24 0.33
C ALA A 15 -5.49 0.79 1.26
N GLY A 16 -5.97 2.03 1.28
CA GLY A 16 -5.33 3.18 1.93
C GLY A 16 -4.78 2.91 3.33
N VAL A 17 -5.49 2.12 4.15
CA VAL A 17 -5.04 1.77 5.51
C VAL A 17 -3.78 0.90 5.48
N GLY A 18 -3.74 -0.13 4.63
CA GLY A 18 -2.57 -1.00 4.51
C GLY A 18 -1.35 -0.28 3.93
N TYR A 19 -1.56 0.66 3.01
CA TYR A 19 -0.48 1.51 2.49
C TYR A 19 0.11 2.41 3.58
N ILE A 20 -0.74 3.04 4.42
CA ILE A 20 -0.29 3.84 5.58
C ILE A 20 0.53 2.98 6.55
N PHE A 21 0.06 1.77 6.86
CA PHE A 21 0.84 0.85 7.70
C PHE A 21 2.16 0.45 7.04
N GLY A 22 2.20 0.27 5.72
CA GLY A 22 3.44 0.04 4.97
C GLY A 22 4.47 1.16 5.14
N VAL A 23 4.01 2.43 5.13
CA VAL A 23 4.86 3.61 5.37
C VAL A 23 5.50 3.51 6.76
N PHE A 24 4.68 3.43 7.80
CA PHE A 24 5.18 3.40 9.19
C PHE A 24 6.05 2.18 9.44
N TYR A 25 5.68 1.02 8.91
CA TYR A 25 6.46 -0.19 9.04
C TYR A 25 7.88 0.00 8.48
N LEU A 26 8.04 0.56 7.28
CA LEU A 26 9.38 0.78 6.70
C LEU A 26 10.16 1.85 7.46
N ILE A 27 9.51 2.93 7.88
CA ILE A 27 10.16 4.02 8.64
C ILE A 27 10.68 3.50 10.00
N LEU A 28 9.91 2.66 10.69
CA LEU A 28 10.25 2.15 12.02
C LEU A 28 11.17 0.93 11.97
N SER A 29 11.02 0.04 10.98
CA SER A 29 11.81 -1.20 10.89
C SER A 29 13.21 -0.99 10.30
N ARG A 30 13.43 0.06 9.49
CA ARG A 30 14.71 0.32 8.84
C ARG A 30 15.46 1.47 9.50
N LYS A 31 16.75 1.25 9.76
CA LYS A 31 17.66 2.27 10.33
C LYS A 31 18.51 2.99 9.28
N ASP A 32 18.47 2.54 8.02
CA ASP A 32 19.25 3.09 6.91
C ASP A 32 18.49 4.19 6.15
N SER A 33 19.15 4.80 5.15
CA SER A 33 18.54 5.82 4.30
C SER A 33 17.35 5.31 3.48
N SER A 34 17.19 3.99 3.32
CA SER A 34 16.09 3.39 2.57
C SER A 34 14.75 3.45 3.31
N LYS A 35 14.74 3.77 4.61
CA LYS A 35 13.51 3.94 5.40
C LYS A 35 12.54 4.96 4.81
N TRP A 36 13.06 6.02 4.18
CA TRP A 36 12.27 7.09 3.57
C TRP A 36 11.57 6.65 2.29
N LEU A 37 12.02 5.56 1.65
CA LEU A 37 11.33 4.98 0.51
C LEU A 37 9.92 4.50 0.88
N GLY A 38 9.66 4.22 2.16
CA GLY A 38 8.32 3.90 2.65
C GLY A 38 7.30 5.00 2.38
N LEU A 39 7.72 6.27 2.31
CA LEU A 39 6.82 7.38 1.95
C LEU A 39 6.22 7.23 0.56
N MET A 40 6.84 6.46 -0.34
CA MET A 40 6.28 6.19 -1.66
C MET A 40 4.96 5.43 -1.59
N PHE A 41 4.69 4.66 -0.53
CA PHE A 41 3.39 4.02 -0.35
C PHE A 41 2.24 5.01 -0.15
N LEU A 42 2.50 6.29 0.17
CA LEU A 42 1.49 7.35 0.12
C LEU A 42 1.05 7.71 -1.30
N LEU A 43 1.68 7.17 -2.34
CA LEU A 43 1.18 7.24 -3.72
C LEU A 43 0.31 6.02 -4.07
N GLY A 44 -0.02 5.20 -3.07
CA GLY A 44 -0.82 3.99 -3.22
C GLY A 44 -0.20 3.01 -4.23
N PRO A 45 -0.99 2.46 -5.17
CA PRO A 45 -0.54 1.43 -6.10
C PRO A 45 0.57 1.91 -7.04
N PHE A 46 0.61 3.20 -7.40
CA PHE A 46 1.68 3.77 -8.22
C PHE A 46 3.02 3.74 -7.48
N GLY A 47 3.00 4.11 -6.19
CA GLY A 47 4.19 4.04 -5.34
C GLY A 47 4.72 2.62 -5.18
N SER A 48 3.81 1.66 -4.95
CA SER A 48 4.18 0.23 -4.93
C SER A 48 4.79 -0.24 -6.25
N LEU A 49 4.22 0.16 -7.39
CA LEU A 49 4.76 -0.22 -8.70
C LEU A 49 6.18 0.31 -8.91
N ILE A 50 6.41 1.59 -8.59
CA ILE A 50 7.72 2.24 -8.70
C ILE A 50 8.74 1.54 -7.80
N LEU A 51 8.42 1.33 -6.52
CA LEU A 51 9.30 0.66 -5.57
C LEU A 51 9.62 -0.77 -5.97
N TYR A 52 8.64 -1.52 -6.48
CA TYR A 52 8.86 -2.86 -6.98
C TYR A 52 9.87 -2.86 -8.13
N ILE A 53 9.69 -1.99 -9.13
CA ILE A 53 10.58 -1.91 -10.30
C ILE A 53 12.00 -1.52 -9.89
N MET A 54 12.16 -0.55 -8.99
CA MET A 54 13.47 -0.04 -8.58
C MET A 54 14.24 -0.99 -7.65
N PHE A 55 13.55 -1.83 -6.87
CA PHE A 55 14.17 -2.58 -5.77
C PHE A 55 13.86 -4.09 -5.78
N ARG A 56 13.66 -4.68 -6.97
CA ARG A 56 13.20 -6.08 -7.22
C ARG A 56 13.79 -7.18 -6.32
N ASN A 57 15.00 -7.00 -5.78
CA ASN A 57 15.70 -7.99 -4.95
C ASN A 57 15.69 -7.68 -3.44
N LYS A 58 14.89 -6.71 -2.98
CA LYS A 58 14.83 -6.30 -1.56
C LYS A 58 13.45 -6.58 -0.96
N ASP A 59 13.38 -6.68 0.36
CA ASP A 59 12.10 -6.87 1.09
C ASP A 59 11.05 -5.81 0.71
N ILE A 60 11.47 -4.58 0.43
CA ILE A 60 10.56 -3.51 0.02
C ILE A 60 9.82 -3.83 -1.27
N ALA A 61 10.45 -4.52 -2.22
CA ALA A 61 9.78 -4.97 -3.45
C ALA A 61 8.73 -6.04 -3.14
N THR A 62 9.00 -6.93 -2.18
CA THR A 62 8.03 -7.95 -1.74
C THR A 62 6.81 -7.29 -1.10
N ILE A 63 7.02 -6.37 -0.16
CA ILE A 63 5.93 -5.59 0.46
C ILE A 63 5.12 -4.84 -0.60
N SER A 64 5.82 -4.17 -1.51
CA SER A 64 5.21 -3.39 -2.59
C SER A 64 4.30 -4.25 -3.49
N LEU A 65 4.78 -5.44 -3.88
CA LEU A 65 4.03 -6.42 -4.66
C LEU A 65 2.77 -6.87 -3.96
N TYR A 66 2.86 -7.27 -2.68
CA TYR A 66 1.70 -7.77 -1.96
C TYR A 66 0.65 -6.68 -1.71
N LEU A 67 1.08 -5.45 -1.40
CA LEU A 67 0.17 -4.31 -1.31
C LEU A 67 -0.51 -4.04 -2.66
N LEU A 68 0.24 -4.07 -3.76
CA LEU A 68 -0.29 -3.88 -5.12
C LEU A 68 -1.27 -4.99 -5.51
N TYR A 69 -0.95 -6.26 -5.23
CA TYR A 69 -1.84 -7.39 -5.52
C TYR A 69 -3.11 -7.34 -4.69
N GLY A 70 -3.00 -7.03 -3.40
CA GLY A 70 -4.17 -6.83 -2.56
C GLY A 70 -5.05 -5.70 -3.11
N PHE A 71 -4.45 -4.59 -3.55
CA PHE A 71 -5.21 -3.48 -4.14
C PHE A 71 -5.89 -3.87 -5.46
N ILE A 72 -5.19 -4.56 -6.36
CA ILE A 72 -5.76 -5.01 -7.64
C ILE A 72 -6.98 -5.93 -7.40
N LEU A 73 -6.93 -6.79 -6.39
CA LEU A 73 -8.06 -7.64 -6.01
C LEU A 73 -9.17 -6.88 -5.28
N TRP A 74 -8.84 -5.82 -4.56
CA TRP A 74 -9.82 -4.93 -3.94
C TRP A 74 -10.69 -4.20 -4.99
N VAL A 75 -10.11 -3.79 -6.12
CA VAL A 75 -10.84 -3.07 -7.18
C VAL A 75 -12.15 -3.76 -7.60
N PRO A 76 -12.16 -5.03 -8.05
CA PRO A 76 -13.41 -5.69 -8.43
C PRO A 76 -14.37 -5.87 -7.25
N ILE A 77 -13.86 -6.13 -6.04
CA ILE A 77 -14.69 -6.25 -4.82
C ILE A 77 -15.43 -4.94 -4.54
N ALA A 78 -14.70 -3.82 -4.55
CA ALA A 78 -15.26 -2.50 -4.32
C ALA A 78 -16.32 -2.15 -5.37
N LEU A 79 -16.06 -2.44 -6.64
CA LEU A 79 -17.01 -2.19 -7.73
C LEU A 79 -18.31 -2.99 -7.57
N ILE A 80 -18.23 -4.27 -7.16
CA ILE A 80 -19.43 -5.09 -6.87
C ILE A 80 -20.23 -4.51 -5.70
N LEU A 81 -19.55 -3.94 -4.71
CA LEU A 81 -20.16 -3.32 -3.54
C LEU A 81 -20.63 -1.88 -3.79
N GLY A 82 -20.46 -1.32 -5.00
CA GLY A 82 -20.80 0.07 -5.31
C GLY A 82 -19.88 1.10 -4.64
N ILE A 83 -18.71 0.69 -4.17
CA ILE A 83 -17.72 1.55 -3.51
C ILE A 83 -16.70 2.01 -4.55
N ASN A 84 -16.33 3.29 -4.54
CA ASN A 84 -15.22 3.78 -5.36
C ASN A 84 -13.89 3.22 -4.82
N PRO A 85 -13.16 2.36 -5.56
CA PRO A 85 -11.94 1.71 -5.08
C PRO A 85 -10.79 2.69 -4.79
N PHE A 86 -10.81 3.85 -5.44
CA PHE A 86 -9.80 4.89 -5.26
C PHE A 86 -10.11 5.84 -4.09
N TYR A 87 -11.32 5.77 -3.53
CA TYR A 87 -11.71 6.62 -2.40
C TYR A 87 -10.82 6.39 -1.18
N GLN A 88 -10.33 5.17 -0.95
CA GLN A 88 -9.41 4.89 0.17
C GLN A 88 -7.97 5.35 -0.11
N ILE A 89 -7.54 5.35 -1.37
CA ILE A 89 -6.22 5.88 -1.75
C ILE A 89 -6.22 7.39 -1.70
N PHE A 90 -7.29 8.06 -2.09
CA PHE A 90 -7.34 9.51 -2.07
C PHE A 90 -8.14 10.06 -0.90
N GLY A 91 -8.59 9.22 0.03
CA GLY A 91 -9.43 9.61 1.16
C GLY A 91 -8.74 10.53 2.14
N TYR A 92 -7.40 10.50 2.23
CA TYR A 92 -6.63 11.52 2.96
C TYR A 92 -6.46 12.83 2.19
N VAL A 93 -6.67 12.83 0.86
CA VAL A 93 -6.66 14.04 0.01
C VAL A 93 -8.07 14.63 -0.12
N HIS A 94 -9.11 13.79 -0.17
CA HIS A 94 -10.50 14.17 -0.45
C HIS A 94 -11.38 14.17 0.80
N GLY A 95 -11.04 13.43 1.86
CA GLY A 95 -11.72 13.47 3.16
C GLY A 95 -11.43 14.75 3.96
N TRP A 96 -10.56 15.63 3.45
CA TRP A 96 -10.37 16.99 3.96
C TRP A 96 -11.04 18.06 3.09
N LEU A 97 -11.43 17.73 1.85
CA LEU A 97 -12.03 18.67 0.90
C LEU A 97 -13.48 18.32 0.53
N GLY A 98 -14.07 17.31 1.18
CA GLY A 98 -15.47 16.96 1.05
C GLY A 98 -16.28 17.43 2.26
N ILE A 99 -16.81 18.65 2.14
CA ILE A 99 -17.90 19.24 2.96
C ILE A 99 -17.46 19.86 4.30
#